data_AF-A0A370LRF5-F1
#
_entry.id   AF-A0A370LRF5-F1
#
_cell.length_a   1.000
_cell.length_b   1.000
_cell.length_c   1.000
_cell.angle_alpha   90.00
_cell.angle_beta   90.00
_cell.angle_gamma   90.00
#
_symmetry.space_group_name_H-M   'P 1'
#
loop_
_entity.id
_entity.type
_entity.pdbx_description
1 polymer ?
#
loop_
_entity_poly.entity_id
_entity_poly.type
_entity_poly.pdbx_seq_one_letter_code
_entity_poly.pdbx_strand_id
1 'polypeptide(L)'
;MVATASDLSLVLTGGGSNSDPNSSLGGNPSSTPITGVLNNLFDNISDSEAISGKTDYRCIYLFNDSTSNTFYDTKLYIGSGATGQIQLGITSVKDVQKITIVGGATGGSFEIAYTPPGLSEETQTVNYNANAATWASNLETAINAISTLSADVVAGGTPSDRTFTITFTDYRDHDLLGLDISSLSAPGSLSGSISKVTVGAPINLIPDTLDADTTPPTGVTFTSPTIGSPLEIGTIYPEEGLPIWIKRTTTAGATATLGIGFTLKVSISPVDTS
;
A
#
# COMPACT_ATOMS: atom_id res chain seq x y z
N MET A 1 4.43 22.28 3.30
CA MET A 1 4.43 21.68 4.65
C MET A 1 5.19 20.37 4.52
N VAL A 2 6.02 20.04 5.51
CA VAL A 2 7.01 18.95 5.40
C VAL A 2 6.68 17.89 6.43
N ALA A 3 6.73 16.63 6.03
CA ALA A 3 6.54 15.49 6.92
C ALA A 3 7.66 15.40 7.97
N THR A 4 7.28 15.02 9.18
CA THR A 4 8.19 14.91 10.34
C THR A 4 8.16 13.50 10.90
N ALA A 5 9.15 13.16 11.73
CA ALA A 5 9.18 11.86 12.42
C ALA A 5 7.98 11.66 13.37
N SER A 6 7.34 12.73 13.84
CA SER A 6 6.12 12.63 14.68
C SER A 6 4.86 12.27 13.89
N ASP A 7 4.87 12.44 12.56
CA ASP A 7 3.77 11.98 11.71
C ASP A 7 3.85 10.46 11.47
N LEU A 8 4.93 9.79 11.85
CA LEU A 8 5.12 8.36 11.61
C LEU A 8 4.81 7.53 12.85
N SER A 9 3.94 6.53 12.69
CA SER A 9 3.72 5.52 13.72
C SER A 9 3.92 4.10 13.19
N LEU A 10 4.31 3.23 14.12
CA LEU A 10 4.31 1.78 13.92
C LEU A 10 3.31 1.20 14.92
N VAL A 11 2.43 0.31 14.50
CA VAL A 11 1.42 -0.31 15.39
C VAL A 11 1.32 -1.81 15.15
N LEU A 12 0.81 -2.55 16.13
CA LEU A 12 0.53 -3.98 16.01
C LEU A 12 -0.62 -4.26 15.01
N THR A 13 -0.76 -5.51 14.60
CA THR A 13 -1.89 -6.05 13.82
C THR A 13 -2.75 -6.95 14.70
N GLY A 14 -3.78 -7.61 14.15
CA GLY A 14 -4.64 -8.54 14.90
C GLY A 14 -5.91 -7.90 15.47
N GLY A 15 -6.27 -6.69 15.02
CA GLY A 15 -7.46 -5.97 15.43
C GLY A 15 -7.20 -4.81 16.40
N GLY A 16 -8.15 -3.88 16.45
CA GLY A 16 -8.03 -2.58 17.14
C GLY A 16 -7.65 -2.65 18.62
N SER A 17 -7.96 -3.75 19.31
CA SER A 17 -7.68 -3.93 20.74
C SER A 17 -6.46 -4.81 21.04
N ASN A 18 -5.71 -5.26 20.03
CA ASN A 18 -4.56 -6.13 20.28
C ASN A 18 -3.45 -5.38 21.02
N SER A 19 -3.07 -5.83 22.21
CA SER A 19 -1.93 -5.32 22.97
C SER A 19 -0.79 -6.33 23.12
N ASP A 20 -0.94 -7.53 22.55
CA ASP A 20 0.06 -8.61 22.61
C ASP A 20 0.80 -8.74 21.27
N PRO A 21 2.11 -8.47 21.22
CA PRO A 21 2.92 -8.66 20.02
C PRO A 21 2.86 -10.08 19.44
N ASN A 22 2.60 -11.12 20.26
CA ASN A 22 2.45 -12.49 19.75
C ASN A 22 1.19 -12.70 18.92
N SER A 23 0.17 -11.87 19.14
CA SER A 23 -1.08 -11.89 18.37
C SER A 23 -1.00 -11.01 17.11
N SER A 24 0.16 -10.40 16.83
CA SER A 24 0.38 -9.52 15.68
C SER A 24 0.63 -10.35 14.40
N LEU A 25 -0.40 -11.06 13.95
CA LEU A 25 -0.35 -12.07 12.89
C LEU A 25 -1.13 -11.65 11.63
N GLY A 26 -1.27 -10.34 11.38
CA GLY A 26 -2.03 -9.80 10.25
C GLY A 26 -3.44 -9.36 10.65
N GLY A 27 -4.30 -9.07 9.68
CA GLY A 27 -5.62 -8.46 9.90
C GLY A 27 -5.55 -6.95 10.19
N ASN A 28 -6.64 -6.39 10.71
CA ASN A 28 -6.78 -4.94 10.95
C ASN A 28 -5.71 -4.37 11.90
N PRO A 29 -5.35 -3.08 11.76
CA PRO A 29 -4.43 -2.41 12.66
C PRO A 29 -4.96 -2.34 14.09
N SER A 30 -4.02 -2.36 15.04
CA SER A 30 -4.27 -2.13 16.47
C SER A 30 -4.06 -0.66 16.85
N SER A 31 -4.66 -0.21 17.95
CA SER A 31 -4.31 1.05 18.59
C SER A 31 -3.02 0.98 19.43
N THR A 32 -2.39 -0.19 19.56
CA THR A 32 -1.17 -0.37 20.37
C THR A 32 0.07 0.02 19.56
N PRO A 33 0.78 1.11 19.93
CA PRO A 33 1.97 1.54 19.23
C PRO A 33 3.16 0.63 19.54
N ILE A 34 4.06 0.55 18.56
CA ILE A 34 5.35 -0.09 18.70
C ILE A 34 6.41 1.00 18.80
N THR A 35 7.00 1.15 19.98
CA THR A 35 8.02 2.18 20.23
C THR A 35 9.42 1.62 20.00
N GLY A 36 10.16 2.17 19.03
CA GLY A 36 11.61 1.98 18.92
C GLY A 36 12.05 0.55 18.53
N VAL A 37 13.10 0.05 19.20
CA VAL A 37 13.71 -1.26 18.90
C VAL A 37 12.67 -2.37 19.06
N LEU A 38 12.50 -3.20 18.03
CA LEU A 38 11.49 -4.27 17.97
C LEU A 38 11.85 -5.50 18.82
N ASN A 39 12.59 -5.31 19.92
CA ASN A 39 13.08 -6.35 20.82
C ASN A 39 11.98 -7.18 21.49
N ASN A 40 10.73 -6.72 21.44
CA ASN A 40 9.57 -7.41 22.01
C ASN A 40 8.52 -7.80 20.96
N LEU A 41 8.82 -7.67 19.67
CA LEU A 41 7.88 -8.12 18.63
C LEU A 41 7.80 -9.66 18.61
N PHE A 42 8.91 -10.31 18.92
CA PHE A 42 8.99 -11.76 18.98
C PHE A 42 9.25 -12.25 20.41
N ASP A 43 8.80 -13.46 20.68
CA ASP A 43 9.12 -14.21 21.89
C ASP A 43 10.60 -14.62 21.94
N ASN A 44 11.03 -15.05 23.12
CA ASN A 44 12.34 -15.66 23.31
C ASN A 44 12.40 -17.01 22.60
N ILE A 45 13.58 -17.35 22.07
CA ILE A 45 13.83 -18.67 21.52
C ILE A 45 14.15 -19.64 22.66
N SER A 46 13.35 -20.70 22.81
CA SER A 46 13.64 -21.80 23.74
C SER A 46 14.81 -22.68 23.26
N ASP A 47 15.44 -23.43 24.17
CA ASP A 47 16.50 -24.38 23.81
C ASP A 47 16.05 -25.40 22.77
N SER A 48 14.81 -25.90 22.88
CA SER A 48 14.23 -26.83 21.89
C SER A 48 14.10 -26.19 20.51
N GLU A 49 13.65 -24.94 20.43
CA GLU A 49 13.51 -24.22 19.16
C GLU A 49 14.88 -23.87 18.58
N ALA A 50 15.86 -23.52 19.43
CA ALA A 50 17.21 -23.24 18.98
C ALA A 50 17.90 -24.49 18.38
N ILE A 51 17.70 -25.66 19.01
CA ILE A 51 18.19 -26.95 18.52
C ILE A 51 17.52 -27.31 17.20
N SER A 52 16.19 -27.16 17.11
CA SER A 52 15.40 -27.55 15.94
C SER A 52 15.51 -26.55 14.78
N GLY A 53 15.81 -25.29 15.08
CA GLY A 53 15.54 -24.16 14.22
C GLY A 53 14.06 -23.73 14.29
N LYS A 54 13.81 -22.44 14.08
CA LYS A 54 12.46 -21.86 14.03
C LYS A 54 12.42 -20.75 12.99
N THR A 55 11.37 -20.73 12.19
CA THR A 55 11.00 -19.58 11.38
C THR A 55 9.66 -19.10 11.86
N ASP A 56 9.58 -17.81 12.17
CA ASP A 56 8.36 -17.18 12.62
C ASP A 56 8.13 -15.81 11.97
N TYR A 57 6.87 -15.41 12.00
CA TYR A 57 6.33 -14.26 11.31
C TYR A 57 5.55 -13.38 12.29
N ARG A 58 5.67 -12.07 12.09
CA ARG A 58 4.85 -11.04 12.73
C ARG A 58 4.50 -9.99 11.69
N CYS A 59 3.32 -9.39 11.79
CA CYS A 59 2.91 -8.28 10.94
C CYS A 59 2.71 -7.03 11.78
N ILE A 60 3.17 -5.89 11.28
CA ILE A 60 2.97 -4.57 11.89
C ILE A 60 2.45 -3.62 10.82
N TYR A 61 1.85 -2.52 11.22
CA TYR A 61 1.57 -1.41 10.30
C TYR A 61 2.57 -0.29 10.47
N LEU A 62 2.83 0.41 9.36
CA LEU A 62 3.40 1.76 9.33
C LEU A 62 2.33 2.72 8.84
N PHE A 63 2.11 3.81 9.56
CA PHE A 63 1.17 4.87 9.18
C PHE A 63 1.86 6.22 9.00
N ASN A 64 1.29 7.01 8.10
CA ASN A 64 1.41 8.45 8.07
C ASN A 64 0.21 9.05 8.80
N ASP A 65 0.39 9.37 10.08
CA ASP A 65 -0.65 9.95 10.94
C ASP A 65 -0.87 11.44 10.67
N SER A 66 -0.15 12.03 9.72
CA SER A 66 -0.42 13.39 9.29
C SER A 66 -1.79 13.47 8.63
N THR A 67 -2.49 14.59 8.83
CA THR A 67 -3.75 14.92 8.14
C THR A 67 -3.53 15.66 6.82
N SER A 68 -2.28 16.00 6.49
CA SER A 68 -1.99 16.88 5.36
C SER A 68 -0.57 16.81 4.80
N ASN A 69 0.39 16.23 5.53
CA ASN A 69 1.74 15.97 5.00
C ASN A 69 1.80 14.61 4.31
N THR A 70 2.42 14.57 3.12
CA THR A 70 2.71 13.34 2.39
C THR A 70 4.14 12.89 2.67
N PHE A 71 4.36 11.59 2.86
CA PHE A 71 5.69 10.99 2.86
C PHE A 71 6.08 10.66 1.42
N TYR A 72 7.08 11.32 0.86
CA TYR A 72 7.64 10.95 -0.45
C TYR A 72 8.82 10.00 -0.27
N ASP A 73 9.12 9.21 -1.31
CA ASP A 73 10.28 8.29 -1.36
C ASP A 73 10.46 7.43 -0.10
N THR A 74 9.36 6.89 0.44
CA THR A 74 9.39 6.09 1.66
C THR A 74 10.19 4.82 1.44
N LYS A 75 11.18 4.58 2.30
CA LYS A 75 12.12 3.47 2.26
C LYS A 75 12.24 2.81 3.61
N LEU A 76 12.29 1.47 3.61
CA LEU A 76 12.46 0.66 4.81
C LEU A 76 13.77 -0.10 4.76
N TYR A 77 14.49 -0.16 5.88
CA TYR A 77 15.69 -0.99 6.00
C TYR A 77 15.92 -1.45 7.43
N ILE A 78 16.71 -2.51 7.59
CA ILE A 78 17.08 -3.06 8.88
C ILE A 78 18.34 -2.33 9.36
N GLY A 79 18.28 -1.78 10.57
CA GLY A 79 19.42 -1.14 11.23
C GLY A 79 20.49 -2.15 11.69
N SER A 80 21.66 -1.64 12.06
CA SER A 80 22.72 -2.47 12.64
C SER A 80 22.29 -3.09 13.97
N GLY A 81 22.91 -4.22 14.34
CA GLY A 81 22.70 -4.87 15.64
C GLY A 81 21.49 -5.80 15.72
N ALA A 82 20.88 -6.19 14.59
CA ALA A 82 19.91 -7.27 14.57
C ALA A 82 20.57 -8.57 15.06
N THR A 83 19.96 -9.23 16.05
CA THR A 83 20.30 -10.58 16.44
C THR A 83 19.40 -11.56 15.67
N GLY A 84 19.94 -12.63 15.09
CA GLY A 84 19.20 -13.53 14.20
C GLY A 84 19.02 -13.03 12.75
N GLN A 85 18.47 -13.87 11.88
CA GLN A 85 18.21 -13.51 10.48
C GLN A 85 16.83 -12.87 10.35
N ILE A 86 16.79 -11.55 10.13
CA ILE A 86 15.56 -10.77 9.95
C ILE A 86 15.37 -10.42 8.47
N GLN A 87 14.13 -10.54 8.01
CA GLN A 87 13.70 -10.12 6.68
C GLN A 87 12.41 -9.30 6.77
N LEU A 88 12.25 -8.32 5.89
CA LEU A 88 11.02 -7.56 5.73
C LEU A 88 10.28 -8.05 4.49
N GLY A 89 8.96 -8.16 4.58
CA GLY A 89 8.10 -8.65 3.52
C GLY A 89 6.89 -7.77 3.29
N ILE A 90 6.55 -7.58 2.02
CA ILE A 90 5.34 -6.88 1.57
C ILE A 90 4.66 -7.67 0.45
N THR A 91 3.38 -7.39 0.25
CA THR A 91 2.62 -7.82 -0.93
C THR A 91 2.61 -6.66 -1.92
N SER A 92 2.98 -6.90 -3.18
CA SER A 92 3.02 -5.86 -4.21
C SER A 92 2.07 -6.20 -5.34
N VAL A 93 0.96 -5.48 -5.42
CA VAL A 93 -0.10 -5.67 -6.42
C VAL A 93 -0.52 -4.29 -6.94
N LYS A 94 -0.67 -4.17 -8.26
CA LYS A 94 -1.19 -2.95 -8.88
C LYS A 94 -2.69 -2.87 -8.70
N ASP A 95 -3.18 -1.69 -8.31
CA ASP A 95 -4.62 -1.42 -8.38
C ASP A 95 -5.04 -1.34 -9.85
N VAL A 96 -6.16 -1.99 -10.14
CA VAL A 96 -6.77 -1.94 -11.47
C VAL A 96 -8.23 -1.59 -11.30
N GLN A 97 -8.64 -0.52 -11.96
CA GLN A 97 -10.04 -0.08 -12.01
C GLN A 97 -10.60 -0.23 -13.41
N LYS A 98 -11.92 -0.33 -13.48
CA LYS A 98 -12.66 -0.41 -14.73
C LYS A 98 -13.76 0.61 -14.76
N ILE A 99 -13.76 1.43 -15.79
CA ILE A 99 -14.85 2.34 -16.14
C ILE A 99 -15.71 1.66 -17.21
N THR A 100 -17.03 1.74 -17.07
CA THR A 100 -17.99 1.26 -18.08
C THR A 100 -18.98 2.37 -18.39
N ILE A 101 -19.13 2.72 -19.67
CA ILE A 101 -20.11 3.72 -20.13
C ILE A 101 -21.11 3.05 -21.09
N VAL A 102 -22.38 3.00 -20.69
CA VAL A 102 -23.48 2.38 -21.45
C VAL A 102 -24.39 3.47 -22.02
N GLY A 103 -25.06 3.17 -23.14
CA GLY A 103 -26.05 4.07 -23.76
C GLY A 103 -25.56 4.81 -25.02
N GLY A 104 -24.33 4.50 -25.48
CA GLY A 104 -23.90 4.89 -26.82
C GLY A 104 -23.55 6.37 -27.00
N ALA A 105 -22.80 6.97 -26.07
CA ALA A 105 -22.26 8.33 -26.20
C ALA A 105 -21.70 8.64 -27.59
N THR A 106 -22.11 9.76 -28.18
CA THR A 106 -21.79 10.21 -29.54
C THR A 106 -20.95 11.49 -29.58
N GLY A 107 -20.73 12.14 -28.44
CA GLY A 107 -20.04 13.43 -28.35
C GLY A 107 -19.90 13.93 -26.91
N GLY A 108 -19.35 15.14 -26.75
CA GLY A 108 -19.20 15.81 -25.46
C GLY A 108 -17.94 15.40 -24.70
N SER A 109 -18.01 15.42 -23.39
CA SER A 109 -16.93 15.03 -22.47
C SER A 109 -17.51 14.46 -21.19
N PHE A 110 -16.67 13.77 -20.42
CA PHE A 110 -16.99 13.42 -19.03
C PHE A 110 -15.86 13.89 -18.12
N GLU A 111 -16.11 13.93 -16.82
CA GLU A 111 -15.12 14.30 -15.82
C GLU A 111 -14.68 13.07 -15.01
N ILE A 112 -13.38 13.04 -14.72
CA ILE A 112 -12.78 12.10 -13.77
C ILE A 112 -12.25 12.90 -12.60
N ALA A 113 -12.58 12.45 -11.39
CA ALA A 113 -12.09 13.05 -10.16
C ALA A 113 -11.25 12.05 -9.36
N TYR A 114 -10.29 12.56 -8.60
CA TYR A 114 -9.56 11.77 -7.61
C TYR A 114 -9.32 12.61 -6.35
N THR A 115 -9.57 11.98 -5.21
CA THR A 115 -9.43 12.59 -3.89
C THR A 115 -8.59 11.66 -3.02
N PRO A 116 -7.26 11.81 -3.00
CA PRO A 116 -6.44 11.05 -2.08
C PRO A 116 -6.72 11.44 -0.62
N PRO A 117 -6.54 10.53 0.35
CA PRO A 117 -6.71 10.82 1.77
C PRO A 117 -5.91 12.06 2.24
N GLY A 118 -6.58 12.92 3.01
CA GLY A 118 -6.05 14.20 3.52
C GLY A 118 -5.59 15.21 2.46
N LEU A 119 -5.91 15.01 1.19
CA LEU A 119 -5.64 15.93 0.09
C LEU A 119 -6.93 16.40 -0.57
N SER A 120 -6.83 17.45 -1.40
CA SER A 120 -7.99 18.01 -2.08
C SER A 120 -8.37 17.17 -3.30
N GLU A 121 -9.67 17.12 -3.60
CA GLU A 121 -10.18 16.58 -4.86
C GLU A 121 -9.63 17.39 -6.03
N GLU A 122 -9.22 16.69 -7.07
CA GLU A 122 -8.90 17.29 -8.37
C GLU A 122 -9.70 16.58 -9.45
N THR A 123 -10.20 17.36 -10.41
CA THR A 123 -11.05 16.88 -11.50
C THR A 123 -10.42 17.23 -12.84
N GLN A 124 -10.48 16.29 -13.78
CA GLN A 124 -9.97 16.45 -15.14
C GLN A 124 -11.02 16.07 -16.17
N THR A 125 -11.04 16.78 -17.29
CA THR A 125 -11.98 16.56 -18.37
C THR A 125 -11.45 15.55 -19.39
N VAL A 126 -12.25 14.53 -19.70
CA VAL A 126 -11.99 13.53 -20.73
C VAL A 126 -12.86 13.81 -21.95
N ASN A 127 -12.23 14.27 -23.03
CA ASN A 127 -12.93 14.54 -24.28
C ASN A 127 -13.32 13.23 -24.99
N TYR A 128 -14.59 13.13 -25.39
CA TYR A 128 -15.07 11.99 -26.19
C TYR A 128 -14.33 11.89 -27.52
N ASN A 129 -14.06 10.65 -27.95
CA ASN A 129 -13.67 10.36 -29.33
C ASN A 129 -14.40 9.09 -29.82
N ALA A 130 -14.86 9.11 -31.07
CA ALA A 130 -15.50 7.94 -31.68
C ALA A 130 -14.51 6.77 -31.88
N ASN A 131 -13.22 7.06 -32.00
CA ASN A 131 -12.17 6.07 -31.94
C ASN A 131 -11.86 5.73 -30.48
N ALA A 132 -12.13 4.50 -30.09
CA ALA A 132 -11.96 4.05 -28.70
C ALA A 132 -10.51 4.08 -28.21
N ALA A 133 -9.52 3.87 -29.08
CA ALA A 133 -8.11 3.97 -28.69
C ALA A 133 -7.72 5.42 -28.41
N THR A 134 -8.15 6.36 -29.26
CA THR A 134 -7.95 7.80 -29.01
C THR A 134 -8.69 8.24 -27.74
N TRP A 135 -9.91 7.73 -27.51
CA TRP A 135 -10.65 8.05 -26.31
C TRP A 135 -9.98 7.51 -25.04
N ALA A 136 -9.41 6.30 -25.10
CA ALA A 136 -8.59 5.75 -24.02
C ALA A 136 -7.32 6.59 -23.77
N SER A 137 -6.64 7.05 -24.82
CA SER A 137 -5.49 7.96 -24.65
C SER A 137 -5.89 9.32 -24.05
N ASN A 138 -7.07 9.85 -24.40
CA ASN A 138 -7.60 11.06 -23.75
C ASN A 138 -7.85 10.82 -22.25
N LEU A 139 -8.39 9.65 -21.89
CA LEU A 139 -8.60 9.27 -20.49
C LEU A 139 -7.28 9.13 -19.74
N GLU A 140 -6.30 8.43 -20.30
CA GLU A 140 -4.96 8.29 -19.71
C GLU A 140 -4.32 9.66 -19.47
N THR A 141 -4.35 10.53 -20.49
CA THR A 141 -3.79 11.88 -20.40
C THR A 141 -4.48 12.70 -19.31
N ALA A 142 -5.81 12.61 -19.20
CA ALA A 142 -6.57 13.33 -18.19
C ALA A 142 -6.26 12.83 -16.77
N ILE A 143 -6.19 11.51 -16.55
CA ILE A 143 -5.85 10.96 -15.24
C ILE A 143 -4.41 11.34 -14.85
N ASN A 144 -3.45 11.23 -15.78
CA ASN A 144 -2.05 11.58 -15.52
C ASN A 144 -1.83 13.11 -15.37
N ALA A 145 -2.84 13.92 -15.69
CA ALA A 145 -2.82 15.35 -15.42
C ALA A 145 -3.28 15.69 -13.99
N ILE A 146 -3.84 14.73 -13.24
CA ILE A 146 -4.24 14.92 -11.85
C ILE A 146 -2.98 15.08 -10.98
N SER A 147 -2.70 16.31 -10.54
CA SER A 147 -1.50 16.62 -9.76
C SER A 147 -1.49 16.01 -8.36
N THR A 148 -2.66 15.73 -7.79
CA THR A 148 -2.78 15.06 -6.48
C THR A 148 -2.54 13.55 -6.55
N LEU A 149 -2.56 12.96 -7.74
CA LEU A 149 -2.26 11.55 -7.96
C LEU A 149 -0.74 11.35 -8.08
N SER A 150 -0.17 10.52 -7.21
CA SER A 150 1.28 10.31 -7.11
C SER A 150 1.83 9.32 -8.13
N ALA A 151 0.96 8.79 -8.99
CA ALA A 151 1.27 7.71 -9.91
C ALA A 151 0.63 7.97 -11.27
N ASP A 152 1.38 7.65 -12.32
CA ASP A 152 0.78 7.57 -13.65
C ASP A 152 -0.14 6.34 -13.72
N VAL A 153 -1.05 6.35 -14.68
CA VAL A 153 -1.86 5.20 -15.07
C VAL A 153 -1.61 4.83 -16.52
N VAL A 154 -1.90 3.58 -16.84
CA VAL A 154 -2.04 3.10 -18.21
C VAL A 154 -3.51 2.78 -18.45
N ALA A 155 -4.13 3.43 -19.43
CA ALA A 155 -5.54 3.22 -19.76
C ALA A 155 -5.71 2.46 -21.08
N GLY A 156 -6.32 1.27 -21.01
CA GLY A 156 -6.70 0.48 -22.18
C GLY A 156 -8.20 0.59 -22.45
N GLY A 157 -8.61 0.82 -23.70
CA GLY A 157 -10.01 0.79 -24.12
C GLY A 157 -10.34 -0.45 -24.96
N THR A 158 -11.47 -1.10 -24.71
CA THR A 158 -12.03 -2.08 -25.68
C THR A 158 -13.14 -1.42 -26.53
N PRO A 159 -13.02 -1.39 -27.87
CA PRO A 159 -13.95 -0.64 -28.72
C PRO A 159 -15.40 -1.10 -28.68
N SER A 160 -15.67 -2.39 -28.41
CA SER A 160 -17.03 -2.95 -28.48
C SER A 160 -17.88 -2.59 -27.26
N ASP A 161 -17.28 -2.43 -26.09
CA ASP A 161 -18.02 -2.43 -24.83
C ASP A 161 -17.92 -1.08 -24.10
N ARG A 162 -17.15 -0.12 -24.65
CA ARG A 162 -16.91 1.20 -24.03
C ARG A 162 -16.46 1.06 -22.58
N THR A 163 -15.61 0.05 -22.36
CA THR A 163 -14.96 -0.21 -21.10
C THR A 163 -13.52 0.25 -21.18
N PHE A 164 -13.07 0.91 -20.11
CA PHE A 164 -11.70 1.32 -19.94
C PHE A 164 -11.13 0.60 -18.73
N THR A 165 -9.97 -0.03 -18.91
CA THR A 165 -9.19 -0.61 -17.82
C THR A 165 -8.06 0.35 -17.49
N ILE A 166 -7.96 0.73 -16.23
CA ILE A 166 -6.99 1.69 -15.71
C ILE A 166 -6.09 0.90 -14.78
N THR A 167 -4.80 0.82 -15.10
CA THR A 167 -3.79 0.20 -14.23
C THR A 167 -2.92 1.29 -13.64
N PHE A 168 -2.91 1.41 -12.31
CA PHE A 168 -2.03 2.34 -11.61
C PHE A 168 -0.57 1.84 -11.63
N THR A 169 0.38 2.76 -11.73
CA THR A 169 1.82 2.43 -11.81
C THR A 169 2.52 2.31 -10.46
N ASP A 170 1.89 2.69 -9.35
CA ASP A 170 2.36 2.51 -7.97
C ASP A 170 1.70 1.28 -7.31
N TYR A 171 1.91 1.10 -6.01
CA TYR A 171 1.54 -0.10 -5.27
C TYR A 171 0.65 0.27 -4.08
N ARG A 172 -0.57 0.71 -4.39
CA ARG A 172 -1.56 1.23 -3.44
C ARG A 172 -2.95 0.74 -3.77
N ASP A 173 -3.74 0.39 -2.76
CA ASP A 173 -5.18 0.27 -2.91
C ASP A 173 -5.80 1.67 -3.04
N HIS A 174 -6.00 2.14 -4.27
CA HIS A 174 -6.53 3.48 -4.55
C HIS A 174 -8.04 3.53 -4.31
N ASP A 175 -8.56 4.64 -3.80
CA ASP A 175 -10.00 4.87 -3.87
C ASP A 175 -10.49 4.85 -5.32
N LEU A 176 -11.77 4.50 -5.50
CA LEU A 176 -12.37 4.54 -6.83
C LEU A 176 -12.33 5.97 -7.36
N LEU A 177 -11.89 6.12 -8.61
CA LEU A 177 -12.01 7.38 -9.31
C LEU A 177 -13.48 7.84 -9.31
N GLY A 178 -13.68 9.15 -9.19
CA GLY A 178 -14.97 9.78 -9.43
C GLY A 178 -15.27 9.82 -10.93
N LEU A 179 -16.56 9.72 -11.30
CA LEU A 179 -17.02 9.76 -12.68
C LEU A 179 -18.28 10.62 -12.79
N ASP A 180 -18.20 11.70 -13.56
CA ASP A 180 -19.37 12.45 -13.99
C ASP A 180 -19.52 12.43 -15.52
N ILE A 181 -20.57 11.73 -15.99
CA ILE A 181 -20.91 11.60 -17.41
C ILE A 181 -22.00 12.59 -17.87
N SER A 182 -22.40 13.55 -17.03
CA SER A 182 -23.48 14.49 -17.30
C SER A 182 -23.31 15.31 -18.59
N SER A 183 -22.06 15.52 -19.00
CA SER A 183 -21.68 16.29 -20.19
C SER A 183 -21.48 15.44 -21.45
N LEU A 184 -21.73 14.13 -21.39
CA LEU A 184 -21.71 13.26 -22.58
C LEU A 184 -23.03 13.35 -23.34
N SER A 185 -22.92 13.48 -24.65
CA SER A 185 -24.08 13.47 -25.56
C SER A 185 -24.37 12.06 -26.01
N ALA A 186 -25.64 11.66 -26.08
CA ALA A 186 -26.07 10.36 -26.61
C ALA A 186 -27.48 10.44 -27.20
N PRO A 187 -27.86 9.50 -28.10
CA PRO A 187 -29.22 9.41 -28.63
C PRO A 187 -30.25 8.93 -27.59
N GLY A 188 -29.81 8.43 -26.45
CA GLY A 188 -30.66 7.94 -25.36
C GLY A 188 -30.00 8.14 -24.00
N SER A 189 -30.54 7.50 -22.97
CA SER A 189 -30.01 7.58 -21.61
C SER A 189 -28.61 6.96 -21.52
N LEU A 190 -27.72 7.65 -20.81
CA LEU A 190 -26.39 7.15 -20.47
C LEU A 190 -26.36 6.65 -19.02
N SER A 191 -25.49 5.68 -18.77
CA SER A 191 -25.09 5.30 -17.41
C SER A 191 -23.59 5.01 -17.38
N GLY A 192 -22.91 5.53 -16.36
CA GLY A 192 -21.48 5.33 -16.12
C GLY A 192 -21.27 4.62 -14.78
N SER A 193 -20.30 3.73 -14.71
CA SER A 193 -19.89 3.10 -13.45
C SER A 193 -18.39 2.89 -13.41
N ILE A 194 -17.80 3.01 -12.22
CA ILE A 194 -16.43 2.62 -11.94
C ILE A 194 -16.44 1.48 -10.92
N SER A 195 -15.56 0.50 -11.12
CA SER A 195 -15.43 -0.67 -10.26
C SER A 195 -13.97 -1.10 -10.12
N LYS A 196 -13.63 -1.69 -8.99
CA LYS A 196 -12.31 -2.29 -8.77
C LYS A 196 -12.23 -3.67 -9.44
N VAL A 197 -11.18 -3.91 -10.21
CA VAL A 197 -10.85 -5.21 -10.84
C VAL A 197 -9.82 -5.94 -10.00
N THR A 198 -8.80 -5.21 -9.54
CA THR A 198 -7.74 -5.71 -8.67
C THR A 198 -7.52 -4.70 -7.56
N VAL A 199 -7.47 -5.19 -6.32
CA VAL A 199 -7.13 -4.42 -5.12
C VAL A 199 -5.62 -4.24 -5.07
N GLY A 200 -5.17 -3.00 -4.91
CA GLY A 200 -3.74 -2.69 -4.83
C GLY A 200 -3.10 -3.06 -3.49
N ALA A 201 -1.77 -3.14 -3.47
CA ALA A 201 -0.97 -3.46 -2.28
C ALA A 201 0.49 -3.02 -2.48
N PRO A 202 1.25 -2.64 -1.43
CA PRO A 202 0.92 -2.85 -0.02
C PRO A 202 0.18 -1.69 0.65
N ILE A 203 0.16 -0.49 0.07
CA ILE A 203 -0.44 0.66 0.75
C ILE A 203 -1.96 0.48 0.81
N ASN A 204 -2.52 0.74 1.99
CA ASN A 204 -3.90 0.54 2.40
C ASN A 204 -4.40 -0.92 2.35
N LEU A 205 -3.49 -1.89 2.24
CA LEU A 205 -3.85 -3.31 2.33
C LEU A 205 -4.18 -3.71 3.78
N ILE A 206 -5.25 -4.48 3.95
CA ILE A 206 -5.46 -5.30 5.14
C ILE A 206 -4.91 -6.71 4.85
N PRO A 207 -3.80 -7.15 5.48
CA PRO A 207 -3.22 -8.45 5.21
C PRO A 207 -4.08 -9.54 5.84
N ASP A 208 -4.06 -10.75 5.26
CA ASP A 208 -4.72 -11.91 5.88
C ASP A 208 -4.15 -12.19 7.27
N THR A 209 -5.00 -12.70 8.16
CA THR A 209 -4.56 -13.17 9.49
C THR A 209 -4.02 -14.59 9.37
N LEU A 210 -2.88 -14.87 10.01
CA LEU A 210 -2.30 -16.21 10.07
C LEU A 210 -2.87 -16.99 11.24
N ASP A 211 -3.09 -18.29 11.03
CA ASP A 211 -3.50 -19.23 12.09
C ASP A 211 -2.38 -19.52 13.10
N ALA A 212 -1.12 -19.34 12.70
CA ALA A 212 0.05 -19.55 13.53
C ALA A 212 1.22 -18.71 13.04
N ASP A 213 2.12 -18.36 13.94
CA ASP A 213 3.29 -17.56 13.60
C ASP A 213 4.36 -18.30 12.79
N THR A 214 4.24 -19.62 12.64
CA THR A 214 5.11 -20.44 11.78
C THR A 214 4.53 -20.60 10.37
N THR A 215 3.30 -20.12 10.14
CA THR A 215 2.64 -20.16 8.83
C THR A 215 3.15 -19.01 7.97
N PRO A 216 3.73 -19.26 6.78
CA PRO A 216 4.17 -18.18 5.91
C PRO A 216 2.96 -17.40 5.34
N PRO A 217 3.01 -16.06 5.29
CA PRO A 217 1.94 -15.27 4.68
C PRO A 217 1.94 -15.41 3.15
N THR A 218 0.74 -15.50 2.58
CA THR A 218 0.53 -15.71 1.14
C THR A 218 0.81 -14.44 0.35
N GLY A 219 1.49 -14.56 -0.80
CA GLY A 219 1.74 -13.43 -1.70
C GLY A 219 2.78 -12.41 -1.22
N VAL A 220 3.45 -12.67 -0.09
CA VAL A 220 4.46 -11.79 0.49
C VAL A 220 5.86 -12.13 -0.01
N THR A 221 6.58 -11.11 -0.48
CA THR A 221 7.99 -11.25 -0.89
C THR A 221 8.91 -10.73 0.21
N PHE A 222 9.75 -11.61 0.78
CA PHE A 222 10.71 -11.25 1.84
C PHE A 222 12.08 -10.88 1.29
N THR A 223 12.64 -9.79 1.80
CA THR A 223 13.97 -9.28 1.49
C THR A 223 14.74 -8.95 2.77
N SER A 224 16.06 -8.78 2.69
CA SER A 224 16.89 -8.29 3.81
C SER A 224 17.38 -6.88 3.49
N PRO A 225 16.48 -5.87 3.55
CA PRO A 225 16.82 -4.54 3.08
C PRO A 225 17.88 -3.88 3.97
N THR A 226 18.84 -3.23 3.31
CA THR A 226 19.93 -2.50 3.96
C THR A 226 19.85 -1.03 3.57
N ILE A 227 20.62 -0.16 4.23
CA ILE A 227 20.67 1.25 3.84
C ILE A 227 21.12 1.45 2.37
N GLY A 228 21.96 0.56 1.83
CA GLY A 228 22.43 0.62 0.43
C GLY A 228 21.50 -0.03 -0.59
N SER A 229 20.54 -0.84 -0.12
CA SER A 229 19.50 -1.47 -0.95
C SER A 229 18.24 -1.59 -0.08
N PRO A 230 17.54 -0.47 0.13
CA PRO A 230 16.35 -0.45 0.97
C PRO A 230 15.17 -1.07 0.24
N LEU A 231 14.14 -1.43 1.00
CA LEU A 231 12.84 -1.77 0.46
C LEU A 231 12.11 -0.46 0.12
N GLU A 232 11.90 -0.23 -1.17
CA GLU A 232 11.22 0.96 -1.70
C GLU A 232 9.70 0.79 -1.57
N ILE A 233 9.04 1.72 -0.89
CA ILE A 233 7.58 1.77 -0.74
C ILE A 233 6.97 2.83 -1.64
N GLY A 234 7.62 3.99 -1.77
CA GLY A 234 7.14 5.12 -2.55
C GLY A 234 6.38 6.15 -1.72
N THR A 235 5.37 6.78 -2.32
CA THR A 235 4.59 7.85 -1.69
C THR A 235 3.54 7.30 -0.73
N ILE A 236 3.40 7.87 0.45
CA ILE A 236 2.31 7.59 1.40
C ILE A 236 1.61 8.92 1.70
N TYR A 237 0.36 9.06 1.28
CA TYR A 237 -0.48 10.22 1.56
C TYR A 237 -0.79 10.34 3.06
N PRO A 238 -1.31 11.50 3.49
CA PRO A 238 -1.91 11.63 4.81
C PRO A 238 -2.86 10.48 5.15
N GLU A 239 -2.89 10.07 6.41
CA GLU A 239 -3.83 9.08 6.96
C GLU A 239 -3.74 7.65 6.38
N GLU A 240 -2.79 7.41 5.47
CA GLU A 240 -2.55 6.10 4.88
C GLU A 240 -1.52 5.28 5.67
N GLY A 241 -1.52 3.98 5.42
CA GLY A 241 -0.51 3.09 5.96
C GLY A 241 -0.35 1.81 5.18
N LEU A 242 0.60 0.98 5.59
CA LEU A 242 0.86 -0.31 4.97
C LEU A 242 1.23 -1.38 6.00
N PRO A 243 0.83 -2.64 5.78
CA PRO A 243 1.31 -3.76 6.56
C PRO A 243 2.73 -4.15 6.11
N ILE A 244 3.56 -4.47 7.08
CA ILE A 244 4.91 -4.98 6.88
C ILE A 244 4.99 -6.31 7.62
N TRP A 245 5.33 -7.37 6.90
CA TRP A 245 5.66 -8.66 7.48
C TRP A 245 7.12 -8.68 7.89
N ILE A 246 7.38 -9.17 9.10
CA ILE A 246 8.71 -9.44 9.60
C ILE A 246 8.83 -10.96 9.68
N LYS A 247 9.85 -11.50 9.03
CA LYS A 247 10.25 -12.89 9.17
C LYS A 247 11.53 -12.94 9.99
N ARG A 248 11.52 -13.75 11.03
CA ARG A 248 12.73 -14.12 11.79
C ARG A 248 13.06 -15.58 11.51
N THR A 249 14.35 -15.86 11.36
CA THR A 249 14.86 -17.23 11.19
C THR A 249 15.98 -17.49 12.19
N THR A 250 15.77 -18.54 12.98
CA THR A 250 16.76 -19.14 13.88
C THR A 250 17.25 -20.43 13.24
N THR A 251 18.54 -20.48 12.93
CA THR A 251 19.18 -21.68 12.38
C THR A 251 19.20 -22.81 13.41
N ALA A 252 18.96 -24.04 12.97
CA ALA A 252 19.08 -25.22 13.84
C ALA A 252 20.48 -25.34 14.45
N GLY A 253 20.54 -25.64 15.75
CA GLY A 253 21.76 -25.69 16.53
C GLY A 253 22.31 -24.32 16.95
N ALA A 254 21.54 -23.24 16.80
CA ALA A 254 21.89 -21.94 17.36
C ALA A 254 21.84 -21.96 18.90
N THR A 255 22.48 -20.99 19.54
CA THR A 255 22.33 -20.77 20.97
C THR A 255 20.98 -20.10 21.25
N ALA A 256 20.22 -20.62 22.21
CA ALA A 256 19.03 -19.94 22.71
C ALA A 256 19.39 -18.51 23.12
N THR A 257 18.63 -17.56 22.61
CA THR A 257 18.90 -16.13 22.78
C THR A 257 17.65 -15.46 23.29
N LEU A 258 17.79 -14.77 24.42
CA LEU A 258 16.73 -13.95 25.02
C LEU A 258 16.75 -12.56 24.38
N GLY A 259 15.57 -11.96 24.18
CA GLY A 259 15.43 -10.56 23.77
C GLY A 259 16.01 -10.28 22.39
N ILE A 260 15.77 -11.17 21.42
CA ILE A 260 16.15 -10.92 20.03
C ILE A 260 15.32 -9.76 19.49
N GLY A 261 15.98 -8.73 19.00
CA GLY A 261 15.29 -7.77 18.16
C GLY A 261 16.20 -7.07 17.18
N PHE A 262 15.58 -6.13 16.50
CA PHE A 262 16.18 -5.36 15.44
C PHE A 262 15.63 -3.95 15.47
N THR A 263 16.33 -3.04 14.82
CA THR A 263 15.83 -1.69 14.60
C THR A 263 15.27 -1.63 13.18
N LEU A 264 13.96 -1.41 13.04
CA LEU A 264 13.40 -0.98 11.76
C LEU A 264 13.74 0.50 11.57
N LYS A 265 14.25 0.84 10.39
CA LYS A 265 14.50 2.22 10.00
C LYS A 265 13.60 2.59 8.83
N VAL A 266 12.99 3.76 8.95
CA VAL A 266 12.18 4.38 7.90
C VAL A 266 12.89 5.65 7.47
N SER A 267 13.04 5.83 6.16
CA SER A 267 13.46 7.08 5.55
C SER A 267 12.33 7.59 4.68
N ILE A 268 12.05 8.89 4.76
CA ILE A 268 11.07 9.60 3.93
C ILE A 268 11.74 10.85 3.35
N SER A 269 11.10 11.49 2.39
CA SER A 269 11.57 12.71 1.73
C SER A 269 10.41 13.70 1.59
N PRO A 270 10.66 15.03 1.70
CA PRO A 270 11.68 15.61 2.55
C PRO A 270 11.35 15.36 4.03
N VAL A 271 12.36 15.10 4.87
CA VAL A 271 12.22 15.15 6.34
C VAL A 271 12.62 16.54 6.79
N ASP A 272 11.76 17.25 7.52
CA ASP A 272 12.22 18.45 8.24
C ASP A 272 13.07 17.99 9.42
N THR A 273 14.37 18.30 9.38
CA THR A 273 15.32 17.95 10.44
C THR A 273 15.43 19.05 11.51
N SER A 274 14.51 20.02 11.54
CA SER A 274 14.54 21.14 12.50
C SER A 274 14.05 20.78 13.91
#